data_AF-A0A8I0H4K1-F1
#
_entry.id   AF-A0A8I0H4K1-F1
#
_cell.length_a   1.000
_cell.length_b   1.000
_cell.length_c   1.000
_cell.angle_alpha   90.00
_cell.angle_beta   90.00
_cell.angle_gamma   90.00
#
_symmetry.space_group_name_H-M   'P 1'
#
loop_
_entity.id
_entity.type
_entity.pdbx_description
1 polymer ?
#
loop_
_entity_poly.entity_id
_entity_poly.type
_entity_poly.pdbx_seq_one_letter_code
_entity_poly.pdbx_strand_id
1 'polypeptide(L)' 'MTLTDTGIETMTGGRVLRAARYLAPEDREFFLTYGDGLSDLDIGALLAAHRRSGKLLTVAAVHPEGRFGELQFDGGTVE' A
#
# COMPACT_ATOMS: atom_id res chain seq x y z
N MET A 1 18.41 -7.03 5.15
CA MET A 1 17.53 -6.74 4.00
C MET A 1 17.74 -7.85 2.98
N THR A 2 16.67 -8.48 2.49
CA THR A 2 16.73 -9.53 1.46
C THR A 2 16.26 -8.97 0.13
N LEU A 3 17.09 -9.02 -0.90
CA LEU A 3 16.69 -8.69 -2.27
C LEU A 3 16.52 -10.00 -3.03
N THR A 4 15.29 -10.31 -3.43
CA THR A 4 14.96 -11.58 -4.09
C THR A 4 14.63 -11.35 -5.56
N ASP A 5 15.25 -12.13 -6.43
CA ASP A 5 14.81 -12.21 -7.82
C ASP A 5 13.46 -12.92 -7.91
N THR A 6 12.44 -12.16 -8.30
CA THR A 6 11.08 -12.67 -8.53
C THR A 6 10.77 -12.79 -10.02
N GLY A 7 11.72 -12.63 -10.92
CA GLY A 7 11.58 -12.72 -12.38
C GLY A 7 11.19 -11.39 -13.03
N ILE A 8 11.79 -11.12 -14.20
CA ILE A 8 11.61 -9.86 -14.95
C ILE A 8 10.16 -9.65 -15.41
N GLU A 9 9.54 -10.67 -16.02
CA GLU A 9 8.15 -10.62 -16.53
C GLU A 9 7.06 -10.83 -15.46
N THR A 10 7.45 -10.97 -14.20
CA THR A 10 6.47 -11.31 -13.14
C THR A 10 5.75 -10.05 -12.65
N MET A 11 4.42 -10.07 -12.71
CA MET A 11 3.57 -8.99 -12.21
C MET A 11 3.47 -9.00 -10.68
N THR A 12 2.97 -7.91 -10.08
CA THR A 12 2.96 -7.65 -8.63
C THR A 12 2.52 -8.85 -7.77
N GLY A 13 1.35 -9.43 -8.02
CA GLY A 13 0.85 -10.58 -7.26
C GLY A 13 1.73 -11.84 -7.38
N GLY A 14 2.30 -12.07 -8.56
CA GLY A 14 3.25 -13.17 -8.77
C GLY A 14 4.55 -12.98 -7.99
N ARG A 15 5.01 -11.73 -7.84
CA ARG A 15 6.19 -11.41 -7.01
C ARG A 15 5.91 -11.70 -5.54
N VAL A 16 4.73 -11.32 -5.05
CA VAL A 16 4.28 -11.61 -3.67
C VAL A 16 4.22 -13.11 -3.43
N LEU A 17 3.60 -13.88 -4.34
CA LEU A 17 3.51 -15.34 -4.21
C LEU A 17 4.89 -16.00 -4.13
N ARG A 18 5.86 -15.56 -4.95
CA ARG A 18 7.23 -16.07 -4.91
C ARG A 18 7.97 -15.69 -3.61
N ALA A 19 7.67 -14.52 -3.07
CA ALA A 19 8.22 -14.04 -1.80
C ALA A 19 7.58 -14.69 -0.56
N ALA A 20 6.39 -15.31 -0.70
CA ALA A 20 5.68 -15.94 0.42
C ALA A 20 6.50 -17.02 1.16
N ARG A 21 7.52 -17.59 0.52
CA ARG A 21 8.48 -18.52 1.14
C ARG A 21 9.26 -17.95 2.33
N TYR A 22 9.28 -16.63 2.49
CA TYR A 22 9.94 -15.95 3.61
C TYR A 22 9.04 -15.70 4.81
N LEU A 23 7.74 -15.96 4.69
CA LEU A 23 6.81 -15.86 5.81
C LEU A 23 6.96 -17.10 6.69
N ALA A 24 6.95 -16.90 8.00
CA ALA A 24 6.97 -17.99 8.96
C ALA A 24 5.58 -18.67 9.03
N PRO A 25 5.50 -19.99 9.26
CA PRO A 25 4.21 -20.67 9.41
C PRO A 25 3.30 -20.08 10.50
N GLU A 26 3.88 -19.48 11.53
CA GLU A 26 3.19 -18.81 12.64
C GLU A 26 2.73 -17.38 12.33
N ASP A 27 3.20 -16.78 11.23
CA ASP A 27 2.80 -15.42 10.85
C ASP A 27 1.31 -15.39 10.50
N ARG A 28 0.54 -14.61 11.25
CA ARG A 28 -0.92 -14.47 11.06
C ARG A 28 -1.29 -13.41 10.02
N GLU A 29 -0.39 -12.45 9.82
CA GLU A 29 -0.57 -11.27 8.98
C GLU A 29 0.80 -10.70 8.62
N PHE A 30 0.90 -9.98 7.50
CA PHE A 30 2.13 -9.32 7.06
C PHE A 30 1.80 -7.99 6.38
N PHE A 31 2.76 -7.08 6.35
CA PHE A 31 2.64 -5.83 5.59
C PHE A 31 3.18 -6.01 4.17
N LEU A 32 2.50 -5.38 3.22
CA LEU A 32 2.90 -5.32 1.83
C LEU A 32 2.76 -3.87 1.34
N THR A 33 3.81 -3.34 0.72
CA THR A 33 3.81 -2.00 0.13
C THR A 33 4.64 -1.98 -1.13
N TYR A 34 4.45 -0.94 -1.94
CA TYR A 34 5.37 -0.59 -3.02
C TYR A 34 6.66 -0.01 -2.44
N GLY A 35 7.78 -0.22 -3.13
CA GLY A 35 9.11 0.21 -2.68
C GLY A 35 9.45 1.67 -2.99
N ASP A 36 8.55 2.40 -3.65
CA ASP A 36 8.71 3.76 -4.14
C ASP A 36 7.80 4.79 -3.43
N GLY A 37 6.92 4.34 -2.53
CA GLY A 37 6.03 5.22 -1.76
C GLY A 37 6.61 5.60 -0.39
N LEU A 38 6.49 6.88 -0.04
CA LEU A 38 6.75 7.40 1.31
C LEU A 38 5.49 8.04 1.87
N SER A 39 5.27 7.91 3.17
CA SER A 39 4.14 8.49 3.89
C SER A 39 4.46 8.57 5.39
N ASP A 40 3.79 9.47 6.09
CA ASP A 40 3.74 9.59 7.54
C ASP A 40 2.63 8.72 8.18
N LEU A 41 2.06 7.77 7.43
CA LEU A 41 1.00 6.88 7.90
C LEU A 41 1.42 6.10 9.15
N ASP A 42 0.55 6.12 10.16
CA ASP A 42 0.71 5.33 11.38
C ASP A 42 0.41 3.85 11.11
N ILE A 43 1.47 3.05 10.99
CA ILE A 43 1.41 1.60 10.75
C ILE A 43 0.76 0.85 11.92
N GLY A 44 0.90 1.34 13.15
CA GLY A 44 0.28 0.73 14.33
C GLY A 44 -1.24 0.94 14.34
N ALA A 45 -1.69 2.15 14.00
CA ALA A 45 -3.11 2.44 13.83
C ALA A 45 -3.73 1.64 12.68
N LEU A 46 -3.01 1.47 11.56
CA LEU A 46 -3.43 0.64 10.43
C LEU A 46 -3.60 -0.83 10.84
N LEU A 47 -2.64 -1.40 11.57
CA LEU A 47 -2.72 -2.77 12.08
C LEU A 47 -3.92 -2.95 13.03
N ALA A 48 -4.11 -1.99 13.94
CA ALA A 48 -5.23 -2.03 14.87
C ALA A 48 -6.57 -1.95 14.11
N ALA A 49 -6.66 -1.13 13.06
CA ALA A 49 -7.83 -1.07 12.19
C ALA A 49 -8.07 -2.37 11.43
N HIS A 50 -7.02 -2.98 10.86
CA HIS A 50 -7.10 -4.28 10.18
C HIS A 50 -7.67 -5.36 11.12
N ARG A 51 -7.07 -5.52 12.30
CA ARG A 51 -7.51 -6.49 13.31
C ARG A 51 -8.94 -6.27 13.78
N ARG A 52 -9.36 -5.01 13.97
CA ARG A 52 -10.76 -4.67 14.32
C ARG A 52 -11.74 -4.98 13.20
N SER A 53 -11.32 -4.87 11.94
CA SER A 53 -12.21 -5.08 10.78
C SER A 53 -12.59 -6.55 10.57
N GLY A 54 -11.75 -7.49 11.03
CA GLY A 54 -11.91 -8.92 10.78
C GLY A 54 -11.91 -9.30 9.30
N LYS A 55 -11.43 -8.40 8.41
CA LYS A 55 -11.36 -8.62 6.96
C LYS A 55 -10.05 -9.30 6.59
N LEU A 56 -10.05 -9.93 5.41
CA LEU A 56 -8.86 -10.58 4.86
C LEU A 56 -7.73 -9.59 4.53
N LEU A 57 -8.09 -8.37 4.13
CA LEU A 57 -7.13 -7.35 3.67
C LEU A 57 -7.60 -5.96 4.11
N THR A 58 -6.63 -5.11 4.43
CA THR A 58 -6.82 -3.66 4.60
C THR A 58 -5.83 -2.93 3.71
N VAL A 59 -6.30 -1.90 3.00
CA VAL A 59 -5.48 -1.08 2.10
C VAL A 59 -5.48 0.35 2.64
N ALA A 60 -4.31 0.95 2.77
CA ALA A 60 -4.18 2.36 3.10
C ALA A 60 -4.59 3.19 1.87
N ALA A 61 -5.66 3.98 2.01
CA ALA A 61 -6.04 4.97 1.01
C ALA A 61 -5.23 6.25 1.23
N VAL A 62 -4.70 6.81 0.16
CA VAL A 62 -3.97 8.09 0.17
C VAL A 62 -4.63 9.06 -0.80
N HIS A 63 -4.47 10.36 -0.56
CA HIS A 63 -4.84 11.36 -1.55
C HIS A 63 -3.72 11.40 -2.62
N PRO A 64 -4.01 11.06 -3.89
CA PRO A 64 -2.99 11.11 -4.91
C PRO A 64 -2.59 12.56 -5.18
N GLU A 65 -1.34 12.77 -5.58
CA GLU A 65 -0.93 14.08 -6.06
C GLU A 65 -1.76 14.48 -7.30
N GLY A 66 -2.21 15.73 -7.32
CA GLY A 66 -2.91 16.30 -8.46
C GLY A 66 -2.03 16.23 -9.71
N ARG A 67 -2.49 15.51 -10.74
CA ARG A 67 -1.78 15.46 -12.04
C ARG A 67 -1.88 16.78 -12.80
N PHE A 68 -2.88 17.59 -12.48
CA PHE A 68 -3.18 18.88 -13.10
C PHE A 68 -3.25 19.95 -12.01
N GLY A 69 -3.18 21.22 -12.43
CA GLY A 69 -3.44 22.33 -11.53
C GLY A 69 -4.85 22.25 -10.96
N GLU A 70 -4.97 22.48 -9.66
CA GLU A 70 -6.28 22.66 -9.01
C GLU A 70 -6.85 24.02 -9.44
N LEU A 71 -8.12 24.03 -9.82
CA LEU A 71 -8.86 25.26 -10.06
C LEU A 71 -9.70 25.54 -8.82
N GLN A 72 -9.46 26.67 -8.18
CA GLN A 72 -10.34 27.16 -7.13
C GLN A 72 -11.47 27.94 -7.79
N PHE A 73 -12.71 27.67 -7.39
CA PHE A 73 -13.87 28.39 -7.91
C PHE A 73 -14.47 29.26 -6.80
N ASP A 74 -14.69 30.54 -7.10
CA ASP A 74 -15.60 31.40 -6.33
C ASP A 74 -16.81 31.75 -7.22
N GLY A 75 -17.95 31.14 -6.90
CA GLY A 75 -19.15 31.19 -7.73
C GLY A 75 -18.92 30.63 -9.14
N GLY A 76 -18.99 31.50 -10.15
CA GLY A 76 -18.81 31.16 -11.57
C GLY A 76 -17.43 31.47 -12.14
N THR A 77 -16.48 31.90 -11.30
CA THR A 77 -15.14 32.35 -11.70
C THR A 77 -14.08 31.42 -11.15
N VAL A 78 -13.03 31.19 -11.94
CA VAL A 78 -11.81 30.50 -11.51
C VAL A 78 -10.87 31.53 -10.89
N GLU A 79 -10.45 31.30 -9.65
CA GLU A 79 -9.44 32.07 -8.91
C GLU A 79 -8.04 31.44 -9.02
#